data_AF-A0A6C0KH43-F1
#
_entry.id   AF-A0A6C0KH43-F1
#
_cell.length_a   1.000
_cell.length_b   1.000
_cell.length_c   1.000
_cell.angle_alpha   90.00
_cell.angle_beta   90.00
_cell.angle_gamma   90.00
#
_symmetry.space_group_name_H-M   'P 1'
#
loop_
_entity.id
_entity.type
_entity.pdbx_description
1 polymer ?
#
loop_
_entity_poly.entity_id
_entity_poly.type
_entity_poly.pdbx_seq_one_letter_code
_entity_poly.pdbx_strand_id
1 'polypeptide(L)'
;MVKNTTGGSGAKSSARKFASSHSAIVPLPTHPDHRIAIVQKMHGPHCDVIFHDHSTSIAHIRNKFKGRHKRFNIIKTASFILVAIRDFQLNHSDIFLFLGVLTQKLKGFFSLEPWIQQQHNNNTQRCPASNVLSATMKLHPPTTA
;
A
#
# COMPACT_ATOMS: atom_id res chain seq x y z
N MET A 1 -2.13 50.78 2.79
CA MET A 1 -3.10 49.93 3.53
C MET A 1 -2.44 49.38 4.78
N VAL A 2 -2.83 49.88 5.95
CA VAL A 2 -2.26 49.45 7.24
C VAL A 2 -2.68 48.02 7.51
N LYS A 3 -1.70 47.12 7.66
CA LYS A 3 -1.96 45.74 8.05
C LYS A 3 -2.16 45.75 9.55
N ASN A 4 -3.27 45.21 10.05
CA ASN A 4 -3.40 45.01 11.48
C ASN A 4 -2.29 44.04 11.94
N THR A 5 -1.30 44.56 12.67
CA THR A 5 -0.16 43.80 13.18
C THR A 5 -0.50 43.02 14.44
N THR A 6 -1.54 43.46 15.17
CA THR A 6 -1.91 42.90 16.47
C THR A 6 -3.43 42.69 16.53
N GLY A 7 -3.86 41.43 16.60
CA GLY A 7 -5.27 41.04 16.70
C GLY A 7 -5.83 40.26 15.49
N GLY A 8 -6.78 39.36 15.77
CA GLY A 8 -7.42 38.43 14.81
C GLY A 8 -6.97 36.97 14.98
N SER A 9 -7.79 36.01 14.53
CA SER A 9 -7.55 34.55 14.73
C SER A 9 -6.45 33.93 13.86
N GLY A 10 -5.74 34.73 13.04
CA GLY A 10 -4.71 34.21 12.12
C GLY A 10 -5.23 33.26 11.03
N ALA A 11 -6.54 33.06 10.90
CA ALA A 11 -7.13 32.13 9.93
C ALA A 11 -6.74 32.47 8.49
N LYS A 12 -6.72 33.77 8.14
CA LYS A 12 -6.32 34.25 6.80
C LYS A 12 -4.85 33.98 6.49
N SER A 13 -3.94 34.06 7.47
CA SER A 13 -2.52 33.74 7.23
C SER A 13 -2.33 32.23 7.06
N SER A 14 -3.07 31.42 7.81
CA SER A 14 -3.08 29.96 7.64
C SER A 14 -3.63 29.51 6.28
N ALA A 15 -4.68 30.16 5.78
CA ALA A 15 -5.24 29.89 4.45
C ALA A 15 -4.25 30.24 3.32
N ARG A 16 -3.58 31.40 3.40
CA ARG A 16 -2.63 31.85 2.36
C ARG A 16 -1.39 30.96 2.23
N LYS A 17 -0.98 30.25 3.30
CA LYS A 17 0.17 29.31 3.25
C LYS A 17 -0.01 28.17 2.25
N PHE A 18 -1.22 27.96 1.74
CA PHE A 18 -1.56 26.88 0.83
C PHE A 18 -2.05 27.35 -0.54
N ALA A 19 -2.05 28.67 -0.77
CA ALA A 19 -2.39 29.25 -2.06
C ALA A 19 -1.26 29.09 -3.10
N SER A 20 -0.06 28.68 -2.68
CA SER A 20 1.03 28.33 -3.60
C SER A 20 0.67 27.08 -4.38
N SER A 21 0.53 27.21 -5.71
CA SER A 21 0.48 26.08 -6.63
C SER A 21 1.76 25.25 -6.48
N HIS A 22 1.65 24.03 -5.94
CA HIS A 22 2.76 23.08 -5.98
C HIS A 22 2.96 22.67 -7.44
N SER A 23 4.19 22.80 -7.95
CA SER A 23 4.56 22.24 -9.25
C SER A 23 4.31 20.74 -9.24
N ALA A 24 3.54 20.24 -10.20
CA ALA A 24 3.18 18.82 -10.35
C ALA A 24 4.34 17.95 -10.88
N ILE A 25 5.59 18.33 -10.59
CA ILE A 25 6.76 17.57 -11.01
C ILE A 25 6.83 16.33 -10.12
N VAL A 26 6.63 15.17 -10.75
CA VAL A 26 6.82 13.86 -10.12
C VAL A 26 8.32 13.69 -9.90
N PRO A 27 8.80 13.60 -8.64
CA PRO A 27 10.23 13.47 -8.40
C PRO A 27 10.67 12.06 -8.75
N LEU A 28 11.73 12.01 -9.56
CA LEU A 28 12.40 10.78 -9.95
C LEU A 28 13.47 10.41 -8.89
N PRO A 29 13.81 9.13 -8.74
CA PRO A 29 14.94 8.72 -7.92
C PRO A 29 16.23 9.35 -8.45
N THR A 30 16.86 10.19 -7.64
CA THR A 30 18.16 10.83 -7.97
C THR A 30 19.35 10.09 -7.35
N HIS A 31 19.13 9.36 -6.26
CA HIS A 31 20.18 8.61 -5.54
C HIS A 31 20.04 7.11 -5.83
N PRO A 32 21.14 6.33 -5.89
CA PRO A 32 21.08 4.87 -6.09
C PRO A 32 20.25 4.13 -5.03
N ASP A 33 20.19 4.66 -3.80
CA ASP A 33 19.43 4.05 -2.69
C ASP A 33 17.94 4.40 -2.74
N HIS A 34 17.53 5.27 -3.66
CA HIS A 34 16.13 5.61 -3.85
C HIS A 34 15.50 4.65 -4.85
N ARG A 35 14.50 3.89 -4.40
CA ARG A 35 13.73 2.98 -5.24
C ARG A 35 12.25 3.31 -5.19
N ILE A 36 11.57 3.07 -6.31
CA ILE A 36 10.12 3.18 -6.39
C ILE A 36 9.52 1.86 -5.92
N ALA A 37 8.52 1.94 -5.06
CA ALA A 37 7.83 0.78 -4.52
C ALA A 37 6.31 0.99 -4.50
N ILE A 38 5.58 -0.13 -4.46
CA ILE A 38 4.13 -0.17 -4.31
C ILE A 38 3.80 -0.58 -2.87
N VAL A 39 2.87 0.13 -2.24
CA VAL A 39 2.39 -0.22 -0.90
C VAL A 39 1.46 -1.43 -0.97
N GLN A 40 1.79 -2.51 -0.28
CA GLN A 40 0.96 -3.73 -0.22
C GLN A 40 0.01 -3.71 0.98
N LYS A 41 0.53 -3.46 2.17
CA LYS A 41 -0.25 -3.48 3.42
C LYS A 41 0.24 -2.42 4.40
N MET A 42 -0.69 -1.85 5.15
CA MET A 42 -0.39 -0.85 6.19
C MET A 42 -0.36 -1.52 7.56
N HIS A 43 0.67 -1.24 8.36
CA HIS A 43 0.90 -1.77 9.71
C HIS A 43 1.00 -0.64 10.75
N GLY A 44 0.19 0.42 10.58
CA GLY A 44 0.25 1.61 11.45
C GLY A 44 1.38 2.55 11.06
N PRO A 45 2.47 2.68 11.86
CA PRO A 45 3.63 3.52 11.51
C PRO A 45 4.57 2.90 10.46
N HIS A 46 4.35 1.64 10.10
CA HIS A 46 5.09 0.92 9.07
C HIS A 46 4.15 0.48 7.93
N CYS A 47 4.72 0.15 6.77
CA CYS A 47 4.00 -0.48 5.69
C CYS A 47 4.87 -1.50 4.95
N ASP A 48 4.24 -2.56 4.48
CA ASP A 48 4.89 -3.52 3.58
C ASP A 48 4.90 -2.93 2.18
N VAL A 49 6.07 -2.94 1.56
CA VAL A 49 6.30 -2.40 0.23
C VAL A 49 6.88 -3.47 -0.67
N ILE A 50 6.44 -3.49 -1.92
CA ILE A 50 6.95 -4.37 -2.98
C ILE A 50 7.72 -3.52 -3.98
N PHE A 51 8.95 -3.92 -4.28
CA PHE A 51 9.76 -3.33 -5.34
C PHE A 51 9.48 -3.96 -6.70
N HIS A 52 10.07 -3.40 -7.76
CA HIS A 52 10.02 -3.98 -9.11
C HIS A 52 10.55 -5.41 -9.17
N ASP A 53 11.59 -5.71 -8.39
CA ASP A 53 12.22 -7.04 -8.31
C ASP A 53 11.39 -8.07 -7.52
N HIS A 54 10.12 -7.79 -7.20
CA HIS A 54 9.25 -8.59 -6.32
C HIS A 54 9.75 -8.79 -4.87
N SER A 55 10.84 -8.14 -4.49
CA SER A 55 11.32 -8.13 -3.11
C SER A 55 10.41 -7.30 -2.21
N THR A 56 10.19 -7.79 -0.99
CA THR A 56 9.39 -7.12 0.03
C THR A 56 10.29 -6.45 1.06
N SER A 57 9.90 -5.26 1.53
CA SER A 57 10.55 -4.55 2.63
C SER A 57 9.52 -3.92 3.55
N ILE A 58 9.90 -3.75 4.81
CA ILE A 58 9.13 -2.97 5.77
C ILE A 58 9.62 -1.53 5.71
N ALA A 59 8.79 -0.64 5.18
CA ALA A 59 9.07 0.78 5.13
C ALA A 59 8.52 1.50 6.35
N HIS A 60 9.30 2.42 6.92
CA HIS A 60 8.94 3.27 8.03
C HIS A 60 8.38 4.61 7.56
N ILE A 61 7.22 5.00 8.09
CA ILE A 61 6.54 6.24 7.74
C ILE A 61 7.17 7.41 8.52
N ARG A 62 7.98 8.21 7.81
CA ARG A 62 8.64 9.41 8.35
C ARG A 62 7.64 10.45 8.88
N ASN A 63 8.11 11.33 9.78
CA ASN A 63 7.28 12.39 10.37
C ASN A 63 6.71 13.39 9.34
N LYS A 64 7.31 13.51 8.15
CA LYS A 64 6.78 14.34 7.04
C LYS A 64 5.40 13.87 6.55
N PHE A 65 5.06 12.61 6.74
CA PHE A 65 3.75 12.02 6.38
C PHE A 65 2.72 12.15 7.52
N LYS A 66 3.11 12.76 8.65
CA LYS A 66 2.29 12.94 9.85
C LYS A 66 1.98 14.44 10.04
N GLY A 67 1.00 14.74 10.88
CA GLY A 67 0.64 16.11 11.27
C GLY A 67 0.21 17.02 10.10
N ARG A 68 0.70 18.27 10.09
CA ARG A 68 0.32 19.32 9.12
C ARG A 68 0.55 18.93 7.66
N HIS A 69 1.57 18.13 7.38
CA HIS A 69 1.96 17.72 6.03
C HIS A 69 1.25 16.44 5.56
N LYS A 70 0.51 15.75 6.43
CA LYS A 70 -0.19 14.49 6.11
C LYS A 70 -1.14 14.61 4.93
N ARG A 71 -1.91 15.70 4.86
CA ARG A 71 -2.96 15.88 3.83
C ARG A 71 -2.45 15.88 2.38
N PHE A 72 -1.20 16.25 2.17
CA PHE A 72 -0.58 16.25 0.84
C PHE A 72 0.14 14.92 0.57
N ASN A 73 0.50 14.19 1.63
CA ASN A 73 1.29 12.97 1.58
C ASN A 73 0.50 11.81 2.23
N ILE A 74 -0.77 11.64 1.84
CA ILE A 74 -1.59 10.53 2.35
C ILE A 74 -1.19 9.25 1.62
N ILE A 75 -0.64 8.31 2.37
CA ILE A 75 -0.28 6.99 1.85
C ILE A 75 -1.53 6.11 1.85
N LYS A 76 -1.81 5.47 0.72
CA LYS A 76 -2.89 4.49 0.55
C LYS A 76 -2.32 3.15 0.11
N THR A 77 -3.05 2.07 0.38
CA THR A 77 -2.75 0.77 -0.22
C THR A 77 -2.76 0.86 -1.74
N ALA A 78 -1.87 0.12 -2.42
CA ALA A 78 -1.68 0.12 -3.87
C ALA A 78 -1.28 1.49 -4.47
N SER A 79 -0.67 2.38 -3.67
CA SER A 79 -0.10 3.62 -4.17
C SER A 79 1.41 3.51 -4.40
N PHE A 80 1.93 4.33 -5.31
CA PHE A 80 3.36 4.40 -5.59
C PHE A 80 4.05 5.39 -4.64
N ILE A 81 5.17 4.96 -4.10
CA ILE A 81 5.99 5.73 -3.16
C ILE A 81 7.46 5.66 -3.55
N LEU A 82 8.20 6.70 -3.21
CA LEU A 82 9.66 6.73 -3.28
C LEU A 82 10.21 6.36 -1.91
N VAL A 83 11.00 5.30 -1.89
CA VAL A 83 11.57 4.69 -0.69
C VAL A 83 13.08 4.83 -0.74
N ALA A 84 13.68 5.19 0.38
CA ALA A 84 15.12 5.17 0.58
C ALA A 84 15.50 3.91 1.37
N ILE A 85 16.39 3.10 0.80
CA ILE A 85 16.93 1.89 1.45
C ILE A 85 17.97 2.31 2.50
N ARG A 86 17.99 1.60 3.63
CA ARG A 86 19.06 1.73 4.62
C ARG A 86 20.14 0.71 4.30
N ASP A 87 21.34 1.18 4.03
CA ASP A 87 22.53 0.37 3.74
C ASP A 87 22.91 -0.55 4.93
N PHE A 88 22.75 -0.06 6.16
CA PHE A 88 23.12 -0.79 7.38
C PHE A 88 22.06 -1.81 7.87
N GLN A 89 20.85 -1.85 7.31
CA GLN A 89 19.77 -2.71 7.82
C GLN A 89 19.03 -3.43 6.69
N LEU A 90 19.07 -4.77 6.74
CA LEU A 90 18.38 -5.62 5.77
C LEU A 90 16.86 -5.47 5.90
N ASN A 91 16.16 -5.41 4.76
CA ASN A 91 14.69 -5.37 4.66
C ASN A 91 13.99 -4.17 5.31
N HIS A 92 14.73 -3.18 5.82
CA HIS A 92 14.17 -1.95 6.38
C HIS A 92 14.43 -0.76 5.48
N SER A 93 13.41 0.06 5.29
CA SER A 93 13.49 1.23 4.43
C SER A 93 12.70 2.41 5.01
N ASP A 94 12.96 3.62 4.52
CA ASP A 94 12.22 4.82 4.93
C ASP A 94 11.48 5.42 3.75
N ILE A 95 10.23 5.83 3.97
CA ILE A 95 9.47 6.52 2.94
C ILE A 95 10.02 7.95 2.80
N PHE A 96 10.43 8.31 1.59
CA PHE A 96 10.97 9.63 1.28
C PHE A 96 9.88 10.56 0.75
N LEU A 97 9.09 10.09 -0.22
CA LEU A 97 7.98 10.86 -0.80
C LEU A 97 6.82 9.99 -1.29
N PHE A 98 5.62 10.55 -1.25
CA PHE A 98 4.45 10.03 -1.94
C PHE A 98 4.44 10.51 -3.39
N LEU A 99 4.42 9.58 -4.36
CA LEU A 99 4.35 9.94 -5.79
C LEU A 99 2.92 10.08 -6.31
N GLY A 100 1.94 9.42 -5.67
CA GLY A 100 0.53 9.48 -6.08
C GLY A 100 -0.03 8.15 -6.58
N VAL A 101 -1.31 8.19 -6.96
CA VAL A 101 -2.06 7.05 -7.57
C VAL A 101 -2.02 7.13 -9.10
N LEU A 102 -1.66 8.27 -9.67
CA LEU A 102 -1.71 8.53 -11.10
C LEU A 102 -0.33 8.42 -11.73
N THR A 103 -0.04 7.26 -12.32
CA THR A 103 0.81 7.22 -13.50
C THR A 103 0.39 6.05 -14.38
N GLN A 104 -0.55 6.32 -15.30
CA GLN A 104 -0.73 5.48 -16.49
C GLN A 104 0.60 5.29 -17.27
N LYS A 105 1.56 6.19 -17.07
CA LYS A 105 2.94 6.13 -17.58
C LYS A 105 3.84 5.06 -16.93
N LEU A 106 3.63 4.68 -15.66
CA LEU A 106 4.43 3.64 -14.99
C LEU A 106 3.84 2.24 -15.15
N LYS A 107 2.59 2.13 -15.61
CA LYS A 107 1.96 0.83 -15.93
C LYS A 107 2.72 0.05 -17.00
N GLY A 108 3.40 0.75 -17.93
CA GLY A 108 4.25 0.10 -18.93
C GLY A 108 5.58 -0.45 -18.40
N PHE A 109 5.99 -0.08 -17.18
CA PHE A 109 7.24 -0.55 -16.58
C PHE A 109 7.06 -1.82 -15.72
N PHE A 110 5.83 -2.06 -15.27
CA PHE A 110 5.46 -3.20 -14.45
C PHE A 110 4.48 -4.06 -15.26
N SER A 111 5.00 -4.99 -16.05
CA SER A 111 4.20 -6.07 -16.64
C SER A 111 3.69 -6.97 -15.50
N LEU A 112 2.61 -6.56 -14.84
CA LEU A 112 1.92 -7.34 -13.83
C LEU A 112 0.93 -8.29 -14.51
N GLU A 113 1.38 -9.52 -14.73
CA GLU A 113 0.55 -10.72 -14.91
C GLU A 113 1.17 -11.82 -14.02
N PRO A 114 0.43 -12.64 -13.27
CA PRO A 114 -0.67 -12.34 -12.33
C PRO A 114 -0.42 -12.99 -10.94
N TRP A 115 -0.16 -12.21 -9.87
CA TRP A 115 -0.22 -12.72 -8.48
C TRP A 115 -1.54 -12.40 -7.77
N ILE A 116 -2.36 -11.52 -8.36
CA ILE A 116 -3.68 -11.15 -7.82
C ILE A 116 -4.62 -12.38 -7.77
N GLN A 117 -4.37 -13.42 -8.57
CA GLN A 117 -5.17 -14.66 -8.58
C GLN A 117 -4.87 -15.60 -7.41
N GLN A 118 -3.72 -15.49 -6.71
CA GLN A 118 -3.38 -16.45 -5.66
C GLN A 118 -4.08 -16.18 -4.32
N GLN A 119 -4.57 -14.95 -4.09
CA GLN A 119 -5.29 -14.59 -2.87
C GLN A 119 -6.76 -15.04 -2.86
N HIS A 120 -7.38 -15.26 -4.03
CA HIS A 120 -8.74 -15.81 -4.11
C HIS A 120 -8.78 -17.34 -3.92
N ASN A 121 -7.69 -18.05 -4.25
CA ASN A 121 -7.66 -19.51 -4.22
C ASN A 121 -7.44 -20.09 -2.80
N ASN A 122 -6.89 -19.30 -1.88
CA ASN A 122 -6.62 -19.74 -0.51
C ASN A 122 -7.84 -19.64 0.43
N ASN A 123 -8.95 -19.03 -0.03
CA ASN A 123 -10.18 -18.94 0.76
C ASN A 123 -11.21 -20.03 0.41
N THR A 124 -10.97 -20.85 -0.61
CA THR A 124 -11.86 -21.97 -1.01
C THR A 124 -11.49 -23.30 -0.31
N GLN A 125 -10.40 -23.35 0.45
CA GLN A 125 -9.92 -24.57 1.14
C GLN A 125 -10.23 -24.58 2.66
N ARG A 126 -11.24 -23.83 3.10
CA ARG A 126 -11.81 -23.96 4.46
C ARG A 126 -13.28 -24.30 4.34
N CYS A 127 -13.58 -25.59 4.12
CA CYS A 127 -14.80 -26.31 4.51
C CYS A 127 -14.80 -27.67 3.77
N PRO A 128 -14.41 -28.79 4.39
CA PRO A 128 -14.96 -30.06 3.95
C PRO A 128 -16.45 -30.01 4.30
N ALA A 129 -17.30 -29.80 3.30
CA ALA A 129 -18.72 -30.02 3.47
C ALA A 129 -18.92 -31.44 3.98
N SER A 130 -19.54 -31.55 5.15
CA SER A 130 -20.05 -32.78 5.70
C SER A 130 -21.03 -33.41 4.70
N ASN A 131 -20.58 -34.41 3.93
CA ASN A 131 -21.48 -35.31 3.23
C ASN A 131 -22.03 -36.31 4.25
N VAL A 132 -23.07 -35.86 4.94
CA VAL A 132 -24.05 -36.73 5.58
C VAL A 132 -24.91 -37.35 4.45
N LEU A 133 -25.24 -38.63 4.60
CA LEU A 133 -26.27 -39.39 3.87
C LEU A 133 -25.90 -39.94 2.47
N SER A 134 -25.64 -41.25 2.39
CA SER A 134 -26.73 -42.15 1.99
C SER A 134 -26.47 -43.58 2.50
N ALA A 135 -27.41 -44.07 3.30
CA ALA A 135 -27.53 -45.48 3.62
C ALA A 135 -27.94 -46.21 2.33
N THR A 136 -27.15 -47.19 1.90
CA THR A 136 -27.60 -48.21 0.96
C THR A 136 -27.55 -49.55 1.67
N MET A 137 -28.74 -50.06 1.97
CA MET A 137 -29.01 -51.39 2.51
C MET A 137 -28.35 -52.45 1.62
N LYS A 138 -27.44 -53.25 2.19
CA LYS A 138 -27.12 -54.57 1.62
C LYS A 138 -28.05 -55.60 2.25
N LEU A 139 -29.18 -55.83 1.61
CA LEU A 139 -29.99 -57.03 1.80
C LEU A 139 -29.09 -58.25 1.52
N HIS A 140 -28.91 -59.11 2.53
CA HIS A 140 -28.38 -60.46 2.30
C HIS A 140 -29.53 -61.32 1.75
N PRO A 141 -29.33 -62.08 0.66
CA PRO A 141 -30.31 -63.06 0.25
C PRO A 141 -30.35 -64.22 1.26
N PRO A 142 -31.54 -64.79 1.52
CA PRO A 142 -31.65 -66.01 2.30
C PRO A 142 -31.34 -67.24 1.43
N THR A 143 -31.21 -68.39 2.09
CA THR A 143 -31.39 -69.76 1.55
C THR A 143 -30.13 -70.37 0.90
N THR A 144 -29.78 -71.65 0.98
CA THR A 144 -30.01 -72.83 1.85
C THR A 144 -29.12 -73.92 1.23
N ALA A 145 -28.40 -74.68 2.05
CA ALA A 145 -28.16 -76.12 1.90
C ALA A 145 -27.43 -76.63 3.16
#